data_AF-A0A484G4N3-F1
#
_entry.id   AF-A0A484G4N3-F1
#
_cell.length_a   1.000
_cell.length_b   1.000
_cell.length_c   1.000
_cell.angle_alpha   90.00
_cell.angle_beta   90.00
_cell.angle_gamma   90.00
#
_symmetry.space_group_name_H-M   'P 1'
#
loop_
_entity.id
_entity.type
_entity.pdbx_description
1 polymer ?
#
loop_
_entity_poly.entity_id
_entity_poly.type
_entity_poly.pdbx_seq_one_letter_code
_entity_poly.pdbx_strand_id
1 'polypeptide(L)'
;MPDDDITANMHNLTISIALPPNQYHSSAKTLLGMPLELREKIYRHALVTPPKHSLAHLATCPFRQNHTKTSIEPAAGMVLKPRIDLSEDKMLPWWDASECCCAKRTGLNLLCASRRVHEESKRIFWAENLFCFQSEDEFVVCVGEKLRPRYRRLLRRVYIASPDPWKTCVRSAWNAFDGGYVMDRAIPRWCQFWGVLNQCSGLRYLAVRPEVVRRDAAHVANLRKHVPHLRALELTLVAGWKDAENGRWERDWGNFRACGGVQRETVFARAEMRVDLAGPFDASACKEVYRTFTTNFCVYVERIVRERFLGLRDGEDVDLHHGKVLEGLNDERTDYEVELPTGKTAWIRFMAVPQSKRTRLALVKVRAVRDYELRKSGRPTEAEGRAVEVGRQRRIEKRERDDERDRSRCEAALVKKRLRDEIRAGEERKKKDDAREAVKKAVEETKEIRKSARKRIQEEEVFEVEEYAEVEAEVEAEVEPVEEAQSSDRPKTPKKPKISRKRRGLPRGKRNEELQEFLAQASWGDEWHHDEEW
;
A
#
# COMPACT_ATOMS: atom_id res chain seq x y z
N MET A 1 -47.94 47.71 -19.49
CA MET A 1 -48.62 46.43 -19.78
C MET A 1 -47.87 45.36 -19.04
N PRO A 2 -48.53 44.46 -18.29
CA PRO A 2 -47.92 43.22 -17.84
C PRO A 2 -47.93 42.20 -19.01
N ASP A 3 -46.86 41.43 -19.14
CA ASP A 3 -46.82 40.25 -20.00
C ASP A 3 -47.10 39.00 -19.14
N ASP A 4 -47.94 38.08 -19.63
CA ASP A 4 -48.44 36.95 -18.83
C ASP A 4 -47.44 35.78 -18.73
N ASP A 5 -47.24 35.31 -17.51
CA ASP A 5 -46.22 34.30 -17.14
C ASP A 5 -46.77 32.87 -17.32
N ILE A 6 -46.69 32.32 -18.54
CA ILE A 6 -47.20 30.98 -18.89
C ILE A 6 -46.31 29.88 -18.30
N THR A 7 -46.49 29.61 -17.01
CA THR A 7 -45.85 28.51 -16.29
C THR A 7 -46.57 27.18 -16.57
N ALA A 8 -45.98 26.36 -17.45
CA ALA A 8 -46.57 25.09 -17.90
C ALA A 8 -46.61 24.03 -16.76
N ASN A 9 -47.77 23.91 -16.13
CA ASN A 9 -48.05 22.93 -15.07
C ASN A 9 -48.07 21.49 -15.63
N MET A 10 -46.93 20.79 -15.59
CA MET A 10 -46.86 19.35 -15.87
C MET A 10 -47.48 18.55 -14.70
N HIS A 11 -48.81 18.43 -14.71
CA HIS A 11 -49.54 17.61 -13.75
C HIS A 11 -49.09 16.14 -13.83
N ASN A 12 -48.50 15.62 -12.74
CA ASN A 12 -48.15 14.21 -12.61
C ASN A 12 -49.42 13.34 -12.63
N LEU A 13 -49.73 12.74 -13.78
CA LEU A 13 -50.82 11.78 -13.97
C LEU A 13 -50.62 10.53 -13.11
N THR A 14 -51.04 10.63 -11.86
CA THR A 14 -50.88 9.60 -10.83
C THR A 14 -52.05 8.64 -10.90
N ILE A 15 -51.96 7.62 -11.77
CA ILE A 15 -53.03 6.63 -11.97
C ILE A 15 -53.15 5.74 -10.73
N SER A 16 -54.06 6.11 -9.84
CA SER A 16 -54.38 5.40 -8.59
C SER A 16 -55.43 4.31 -8.82
N ILE A 17 -55.00 3.15 -9.35
CA ILE A 17 -55.86 1.97 -9.42
C ILE A 17 -56.12 1.45 -8.00
N ALA A 18 -57.32 1.67 -7.48
CA ALA A 18 -57.75 1.13 -6.20
C ALA A 18 -57.95 -0.39 -6.31
N LEU A 19 -57.10 -1.17 -5.63
CA LEU A 19 -57.29 -2.61 -5.51
C LEU A 19 -58.38 -2.91 -4.45
N PRO A 20 -59.18 -3.99 -4.62
CA PRO A 20 -60.19 -4.39 -3.64
C PRO A 20 -59.60 -4.57 -2.24
N PRO A 21 -60.31 -4.18 -1.16
CA PRO A 21 -59.78 -4.21 0.21
C PRO A 21 -59.40 -5.63 0.69
N ASN A 22 -60.00 -6.66 0.08
CA ASN A 22 -59.72 -8.07 0.29
C ASN A 22 -58.53 -8.63 -0.53
N GLN A 23 -57.88 -7.83 -1.40
CA GLN A 23 -56.63 -8.20 -2.08
C GLN A 23 -55.36 -7.73 -1.37
N TYR A 24 -55.48 -6.97 -0.26
CA TYR A 24 -54.34 -6.60 0.58
C TYR A 24 -53.84 -7.79 1.43
N HIS A 25 -53.30 -8.83 0.78
CA HIS A 25 -52.47 -9.82 1.46
C HIS A 25 -51.37 -9.10 2.26
N SER A 26 -51.14 -9.52 3.50
CA SER A 26 -50.14 -8.89 4.40
C SER A 26 -48.72 -8.86 3.80
N SER A 27 -48.42 -9.80 2.90
CA SER A 27 -47.19 -9.86 2.11
C SER A 27 -46.97 -8.65 1.20
N ALA A 28 -48.02 -7.97 0.71
CA ALA A 28 -47.93 -6.85 -0.22
C ALA A 28 -47.19 -5.62 0.38
N LYS A 29 -47.11 -5.53 1.71
CA LYS A 29 -46.32 -4.51 2.43
C LYS A 29 -44.81 -4.84 2.50
N THR A 30 -44.36 -5.95 1.91
CA THR A 30 -42.97 -6.41 1.93
C THR A 30 -42.34 -6.37 0.54
N LEU A 31 -41.00 -6.27 0.48
CA LEU A 31 -40.24 -6.23 -0.79
C LEU A 31 -40.62 -7.38 -1.73
N LEU A 32 -40.84 -8.59 -1.21
CA LEU A 32 -41.12 -9.80 -1.99
C LEU A 32 -42.59 -9.97 -2.40
N GLY A 33 -43.50 -9.14 -1.89
CA GLY A 33 -44.93 -9.13 -2.25
C GLY A 33 -45.29 -8.19 -3.40
N MET A 34 -44.45 -7.20 -3.71
CA MET A 34 -44.64 -6.35 -4.90
C MET A 34 -44.42 -7.13 -6.21
N PRO A 35 -45.07 -6.75 -7.34
CA PRO A 35 -44.78 -7.30 -8.67
C PRO A 35 -43.29 -7.29 -9.04
N LEU A 36 -42.85 -8.27 -9.84
CA LEU A 36 -41.43 -8.48 -10.16
C LEU A 36 -40.81 -7.25 -10.83
N GLU A 37 -41.57 -6.54 -11.63
CA GLU A 37 -41.19 -5.35 -12.39
C GLU A 37 -40.86 -4.18 -11.45
N LEU A 38 -41.58 -4.07 -10.33
CA LEU A 38 -41.26 -3.10 -9.27
C LEU A 38 -40.05 -3.56 -8.46
N ARG A 39 -39.92 -4.86 -8.17
CA ARG A 39 -38.70 -5.41 -7.53
C ARG A 39 -37.46 -5.16 -8.40
N GLU A 40 -37.53 -5.37 -9.71
CA GLU A 40 -36.43 -5.07 -10.65
C GLU A 40 -36.08 -3.58 -10.71
N LYS A 41 -37.06 -2.67 -10.70
CA LYS A 41 -36.79 -1.21 -10.61
C LYS A 41 -36.03 -0.86 -9.32
N ILE A 42 -36.43 -1.45 -8.18
CA ILE A 42 -35.75 -1.27 -6.89
C ILE A 42 -34.36 -1.89 -6.91
N TYR A 43 -34.20 -3.12 -7.41
CA TYR A 43 -32.90 -3.78 -7.56
C TYR A 43 -31.96 -2.97 -8.45
N ARG A 44 -32.44 -2.43 -9.57
CA ARG A 44 -31.65 -1.56 -10.46
C ARG A 44 -31.19 -0.31 -9.74
N HIS A 45 -32.09 0.41 -9.05
CA HIS A 45 -31.73 1.61 -8.30
C HIS A 45 -30.74 1.33 -7.15
N ALA A 46 -30.89 0.20 -6.45
CA ALA A 46 -30.06 -0.15 -5.29
C ALA A 46 -28.72 -0.82 -5.62
N LEU A 47 -28.57 -1.45 -6.79
CA LEU A 47 -27.42 -2.30 -7.14
C LEU A 47 -26.62 -1.80 -8.36
N VAL A 48 -27.19 -0.94 -9.21
CA VAL A 48 -26.45 -0.35 -10.33
C VAL A 48 -25.89 0.99 -9.89
N THR A 49 -24.56 1.07 -9.80
CA THR A 49 -23.84 2.29 -9.41
C THR A 49 -22.96 2.77 -10.57
N PRO A 50 -22.59 4.06 -10.60
CA PRO A 50 -21.57 4.56 -11.53
C PRO A 50 -20.25 3.76 -11.47
N PRO A 51 -19.43 3.82 -12.53
CA PRO A 51 -18.09 3.22 -12.55
C PRO A 51 -17.20 3.68 -11.39
N LYS A 52 -16.27 2.83 -10.93
CA LYS A 52 -15.30 3.14 -9.83
C LYS A 52 -14.55 4.46 -10.06
N HIS A 53 -14.28 4.80 -11.32
CA HIS A 53 -13.58 6.03 -11.74
C HIS A 53 -14.48 7.29 -11.81
N SER A 54 -15.80 7.15 -11.71
CA SER A 54 -16.79 8.25 -11.75
C SER A 54 -17.43 8.53 -10.38
N LEU A 55 -16.97 7.86 -9.31
CA LEU A 55 -17.47 8.07 -7.95
C LEU A 55 -16.67 9.19 -7.27
N ALA A 56 -17.35 10.27 -6.88
CA ALA A 56 -16.79 11.31 -6.01
C ALA A 56 -16.78 10.86 -4.54
N HIS A 57 -16.06 11.56 -3.66
CA HIS A 57 -16.15 11.29 -2.24
C HIS A 57 -17.49 11.80 -1.63
N LEU A 58 -17.99 11.09 -0.62
CA LEU A 58 -19.11 11.57 0.21
C LEU A 58 -18.68 12.83 0.99
N ALA A 59 -19.65 13.71 1.31
CA ALA A 59 -19.40 14.96 2.03
C ALA A 59 -18.76 14.78 3.42
N THR A 60 -18.93 13.60 4.02
CA THR A 60 -18.38 13.19 5.32
C THR A 60 -17.04 12.44 5.22
N CYS A 61 -16.49 12.24 4.01
CA CYS A 61 -15.28 11.44 3.83
C CYS A 61 -14.01 12.18 4.30
N PRO A 62 -13.10 11.55 5.06
CA PRO A 62 -11.81 12.16 5.47
C PRO A 62 -10.94 12.63 4.29
N PHE A 63 -11.08 11.98 3.13
CA PHE A 63 -10.35 12.33 1.91
C PHE A 63 -10.95 13.55 1.18
N ARG A 64 -12.22 13.92 1.44
CA ARG A 64 -12.88 15.11 0.89
C ARG A 64 -12.59 16.40 1.69
N GLN A 65 -11.64 16.34 2.63
CA GLN A 65 -11.34 17.47 3.51
C GLN A 65 -10.45 18.50 2.81
N ASN A 66 -11.06 19.61 2.40
CA ASN A 66 -10.35 20.82 1.98
C ASN A 66 -9.40 21.30 3.07
N HIS A 67 -8.10 21.38 2.75
CA HIS A 67 -7.09 22.06 3.55
C HIS A 67 -6.80 23.48 3.03
N THR A 68 -6.93 23.72 1.72
CA THR A 68 -6.70 25.03 1.06
C THR A 68 -7.72 25.30 -0.07
N LYS A 69 -7.69 26.50 -0.66
CA LYS A 69 -8.47 26.87 -1.88
C LYS A 69 -8.11 26.02 -3.11
N THR A 70 -6.87 25.52 -3.15
CA THR A 70 -6.20 24.85 -4.27
C THR A 70 -5.80 23.40 -3.95
N SER A 71 -6.38 22.82 -2.89
CA SER A 71 -6.24 21.41 -2.59
C SER A 71 -7.04 20.60 -3.61
N ILE A 72 -6.38 19.67 -4.30
CA ILE A 72 -7.07 18.66 -5.08
C ILE A 72 -7.72 17.64 -4.13
N GLU A 73 -8.97 17.29 -4.41
CA GLU A 73 -9.62 16.13 -3.81
C GLU A 73 -9.06 14.88 -4.50
N PRO A 74 -8.46 13.89 -3.79
CA PRO A 74 -7.91 12.71 -4.44
C PRO A 74 -9.02 11.89 -5.13
N ALA A 75 -8.69 11.14 -6.17
CA ALA A 75 -9.69 10.34 -6.89
C ALA A 75 -10.16 9.16 -6.03
N ALA A 76 -11.44 9.13 -5.62
CA ALA A 76 -11.97 8.12 -4.70
C ALA A 76 -11.69 6.67 -5.14
N GLY A 77 -11.77 6.40 -6.45
CA GLY A 77 -11.45 5.11 -7.06
C GLY A 77 -9.96 4.71 -7.01
N MET A 78 -9.05 5.68 -6.86
CA MET A 78 -7.61 5.45 -6.72
C MET A 78 -7.18 5.38 -5.24
N VAL A 79 -7.87 6.10 -4.34
CA VAL A 79 -7.67 5.99 -2.87
C VAL A 79 -8.08 4.61 -2.35
N LEU A 80 -9.03 3.95 -3.02
CA LEU A 80 -9.39 2.57 -2.70
C LEU A 80 -8.28 1.59 -3.12
N LYS A 81 -7.36 1.33 -2.19
CA LYS A 81 -6.48 0.15 -2.23
C LYS A 81 -7.35 -1.12 -2.28
N PRO A 82 -7.21 -1.98 -3.29
CA PRO A 82 -7.81 -3.30 -3.24
C PRO A 82 -7.08 -4.12 -2.18
N ARG A 83 -7.80 -4.62 -1.16
CA ARG A 83 -7.24 -5.56 -0.18
C ARG A 83 -7.03 -6.94 -0.82
N ILE A 84 -5.93 -7.06 -1.58
CA ILE A 84 -5.35 -8.32 -2.08
C ILE A 84 -4.28 -8.83 -1.08
N ASP A 85 -4.47 -8.58 0.22
CA ASP A 85 -3.66 -9.24 1.27
C ASP A 85 -4.08 -10.71 1.30
N LEU A 86 -3.20 -11.59 0.84
CA LEU A 86 -3.44 -13.04 0.69
C LEU A 86 -3.16 -13.83 1.99
N SER A 87 -3.22 -13.19 3.16
CA SER A 87 -3.05 -13.82 4.47
C SER A 87 -4.27 -13.57 5.37
N GLU A 88 -4.71 -14.61 6.08
CA GLU A 88 -6.04 -14.67 6.68
C GLU A 88 -6.16 -13.97 8.06
N ASP A 89 -5.04 -13.53 8.66
CA ASP A 89 -4.95 -13.13 10.07
C ASP A 89 -5.32 -11.65 10.41
N LYS A 90 -5.57 -10.78 9.43
CA LYS A 90 -5.92 -9.37 9.72
C LYS A 90 -7.41 -9.20 10.03
N MET A 91 -7.75 -9.32 11.31
CA MET A 91 -9.12 -9.18 11.83
C MET A 91 -9.81 -7.87 11.37
N LEU A 92 -10.89 -8.05 10.61
CA LEU A 92 -11.98 -7.11 10.29
C LEU A 92 -11.62 -5.85 9.46
N PRO A 93 -12.50 -5.38 8.55
CA PRO A 93 -12.06 -4.59 7.38
C PRO A 93 -12.59 -3.14 7.32
N TRP A 94 -13.29 -2.66 8.35
CA TRP A 94 -14.09 -1.43 8.30
C TRP A 94 -13.43 -0.17 8.90
N TRP A 95 -12.28 -0.29 9.55
CA TRP A 95 -11.60 0.84 10.23
C TRP A 95 -10.13 1.02 9.89
N ASP A 96 -9.72 0.57 8.71
CA ASP A 96 -8.50 1.12 8.12
C ASP A 96 -8.77 2.58 7.72
N ALA A 97 -8.30 3.54 8.53
CA ALA A 97 -8.42 4.97 8.23
C ALA A 97 -7.70 5.35 6.91
N SER A 98 -6.93 4.43 6.33
CA SER A 98 -6.29 4.57 5.03
C SER A 98 -7.21 4.37 3.82
N GLU A 99 -8.41 3.78 3.98
CA GLU A 99 -9.25 3.40 2.84
C GLU A 99 -10.44 4.33 2.57
N CYS A 100 -10.52 4.85 1.35
CA CYS A 100 -11.74 5.47 0.87
C CYS A 100 -12.87 4.45 0.72
N CYS A 101 -13.93 4.58 1.51
CA CYS A 101 -15.14 3.78 1.34
C CYS A 101 -16.14 4.32 0.30
N CYS A 102 -15.90 5.52 -0.27
CA CYS A 102 -16.85 6.15 -1.21
C CYS A 102 -16.83 5.52 -2.61
N ALA A 103 -15.72 4.88 -2.99
CA ALA A 103 -15.62 4.07 -4.21
C ALA A 103 -15.99 2.59 -4.01
N LYS A 104 -16.33 2.18 -2.77
CA LYS A 104 -16.85 0.84 -2.49
C LYS A 104 -18.33 0.81 -2.90
N ARG A 105 -18.74 -0.25 -3.61
CA ARG A 105 -20.13 -0.41 -4.08
C ARG A 105 -21.08 -0.54 -2.88
N THR A 106 -22.04 0.37 -2.78
CA THR A 106 -23.16 0.29 -1.84
C THR A 106 -24.17 -0.79 -2.30
N GLY A 107 -25.19 -1.04 -1.47
CA GLY A 107 -26.29 -1.95 -1.83
C GLY A 107 -25.97 -3.45 -1.82
N LEU A 108 -24.69 -3.87 -1.77
CA LEU A 108 -24.29 -5.29 -1.81
C LEU A 108 -24.97 -6.16 -0.74
N ASN A 109 -25.31 -5.61 0.43
CA ASN A 109 -26.05 -6.31 1.48
C ASN A 109 -27.43 -6.84 1.00
N LEU A 110 -28.04 -6.20 0.00
CA LEU A 110 -29.30 -6.64 -0.60
C LEU A 110 -29.14 -7.98 -1.34
N LEU A 111 -28.01 -8.21 -2.01
CA LEU A 111 -27.67 -9.50 -2.65
C LEU A 111 -27.49 -10.63 -1.62
N CYS A 112 -27.24 -10.29 -0.35
CA CYS A 112 -27.08 -11.23 0.76
C CYS A 112 -28.36 -11.42 1.58
N ALA A 113 -29.36 -10.52 1.44
CA ALA A 113 -30.53 -10.46 2.32
C ALA A 113 -31.46 -11.69 2.22
N SER A 114 -31.58 -12.32 1.05
CA SER A 114 -32.22 -13.63 0.92
C SER A 114 -31.83 -14.34 -0.38
N ARG A 115 -32.00 -15.67 -0.42
CA ARG A 115 -31.78 -16.48 -1.64
C ARG A 115 -32.66 -16.02 -2.81
N ARG A 116 -33.91 -15.59 -2.55
CA ARG A 116 -34.83 -15.12 -3.59
C ARG A 116 -34.40 -13.76 -4.15
N VAL A 117 -34.10 -12.78 -3.28
CA VAL A 117 -33.57 -11.48 -3.72
C VAL A 117 -32.27 -11.69 -4.51
N HIS A 118 -31.38 -12.57 -4.07
CA HIS A 118 -30.17 -12.92 -4.80
C HIS A 118 -30.46 -13.45 -6.20
N GLU A 119 -31.33 -14.45 -6.33
CA GLU A 119 -31.61 -15.11 -7.61
C GLU A 119 -32.33 -14.18 -8.61
N GLU A 120 -33.19 -13.28 -8.15
CA GLU A 120 -33.82 -12.24 -8.98
C GLU A 120 -32.81 -11.15 -9.38
N SER A 121 -32.07 -10.57 -8.42
CA SER A 121 -31.28 -9.35 -8.63
C SER A 121 -29.85 -9.56 -9.15
N LYS A 122 -29.28 -10.78 -9.04
CA LYS A 122 -27.92 -11.09 -9.53
C LYS A 122 -27.71 -10.72 -11.00
N ARG A 123 -28.74 -10.88 -11.85
CA ARG A 123 -28.64 -10.58 -13.28
C ARG A 123 -28.45 -9.08 -13.51
N ILE A 124 -29.25 -8.25 -12.83
CA ILE A 124 -29.13 -6.79 -12.88
C ILE A 124 -27.73 -6.38 -12.38
N PHE A 125 -27.32 -6.86 -11.21
CA PHE A 125 -26.02 -6.50 -10.63
C PHE A 125 -24.81 -6.84 -11.52
N TRP A 126 -24.72 -8.08 -12.04
CA TRP A 126 -23.56 -8.49 -12.85
C TRP A 126 -23.63 -7.98 -14.31
N ALA A 127 -24.82 -7.66 -14.85
CA ALA A 127 -24.97 -7.30 -16.26
C ALA A 127 -25.09 -5.80 -16.57
N GLU A 128 -25.54 -4.99 -15.62
CA GLU A 128 -25.75 -3.54 -15.86
C GLU A 128 -24.57 -2.69 -15.37
N ASN A 129 -23.85 -3.16 -14.35
CA ASN A 129 -22.67 -2.49 -13.81
C ASN A 129 -21.42 -2.60 -14.70
N LEU A 130 -20.56 -1.58 -14.64
CA LEU A 130 -19.17 -1.65 -15.09
C LEU A 130 -18.25 -2.09 -13.95
N PHE A 131 -17.58 -3.22 -14.10
CA PHE A 131 -16.62 -3.73 -13.13
C PHE A 131 -15.23 -3.21 -13.48
N CYS A 132 -14.69 -2.33 -12.61
CA CYS A 132 -13.43 -1.64 -12.81
C CYS A 132 -12.33 -2.22 -11.92
N PHE A 133 -11.25 -2.65 -12.55
CA PHE A 133 -10.04 -3.19 -11.95
C PHE A 133 -8.85 -2.26 -12.28
N GLN A 134 -7.88 -2.17 -11.38
CA GLN A 134 -6.63 -1.43 -11.60
C GLN A 134 -5.66 -2.25 -12.46
N SER A 135 -5.67 -3.58 -12.33
CA SER A 135 -4.83 -4.48 -13.12
C SER A 135 -5.52 -5.79 -13.48
N GLU A 136 -4.97 -6.44 -14.49
CA GLU A 136 -5.32 -7.81 -14.91
C GLU A 136 -5.15 -8.81 -13.76
N ASP A 137 -4.20 -8.56 -12.85
CA ASP A 137 -4.00 -9.38 -11.64
C ASP A 137 -5.16 -9.22 -10.64
N GLU A 138 -5.69 -8.00 -10.45
CA GLU A 138 -6.91 -7.77 -9.64
C GLU A 138 -8.12 -8.45 -10.29
N PHE A 139 -8.23 -8.40 -11.62
CA PHE A 139 -9.27 -9.13 -12.38
C PHE A 139 -9.15 -10.65 -12.21
N VAL A 140 -7.95 -11.22 -12.39
CA VAL A 140 -7.70 -12.68 -12.26
C VAL A 140 -8.03 -13.18 -10.86
N VAL A 141 -7.65 -12.46 -9.81
CA VAL A 141 -8.03 -12.82 -8.43
C VAL A 141 -9.55 -12.66 -8.22
N CYS A 142 -10.11 -11.49 -8.49
CA CYS A 142 -11.51 -11.21 -8.19
C CYS A 142 -12.49 -12.05 -9.02
N VAL A 143 -12.19 -12.31 -10.30
CA VAL A 143 -13.08 -13.00 -11.25
C VAL A 143 -12.72 -14.47 -11.42
N GLY A 144 -11.43 -14.81 -11.48
CA GLY A 144 -10.94 -16.17 -11.68
C GLY A 144 -10.86 -16.99 -10.38
N GLU A 145 -10.34 -16.42 -9.30
CA GLU A 145 -10.27 -17.13 -8.01
C GLU A 145 -11.57 -16.98 -7.20
N LYS A 146 -12.07 -15.76 -6.98
CA LYS A 146 -13.13 -15.50 -5.99
C LYS A 146 -14.56 -15.53 -6.55
N LEU A 147 -14.80 -15.08 -7.79
CA LEU A 147 -16.15 -15.09 -8.38
C LEU A 147 -16.55 -16.50 -8.84
N ARG A 148 -17.65 -17.04 -8.31
CA ARG A 148 -18.15 -18.38 -8.72
C ARG A 148 -18.38 -18.46 -10.25
N PRO A 149 -17.97 -19.55 -10.94
CA PRO A 149 -18.09 -19.67 -12.40
C PRO A 149 -19.46 -19.32 -13.00
N ARG A 150 -20.55 -19.66 -12.29
CA ARG A 150 -21.93 -19.35 -12.71
C ARG A 150 -22.23 -17.85 -12.87
N TYR A 151 -21.44 -16.96 -12.27
CA TYR A 151 -21.58 -15.51 -12.41
C TYR A 151 -20.62 -14.90 -13.44
N ARG A 152 -19.52 -15.58 -13.80
CA ARG A 152 -18.57 -15.10 -14.84
C ARG A 152 -19.32 -14.84 -16.17
N ARG A 153 -20.21 -15.76 -16.54
CA ARG A 153 -21.13 -15.65 -17.70
C ARG A 153 -22.18 -14.53 -17.60
N LEU A 154 -22.39 -13.92 -16.43
CA LEU A 154 -23.32 -12.80 -16.25
C LEU A 154 -22.64 -11.44 -16.41
N LEU A 155 -21.32 -11.35 -16.25
CA LEU A 155 -20.54 -10.13 -16.50
C LEU A 155 -20.76 -9.64 -17.93
N ARG A 156 -21.15 -8.36 -18.08
CA ARG A 156 -21.34 -7.73 -19.41
C ARG A 156 -20.40 -6.58 -19.69
N ARG A 157 -19.82 -5.93 -18.68
CA ARG A 157 -18.93 -4.77 -18.86
C ARG A 157 -17.75 -4.85 -17.90
N VAL A 158 -16.53 -4.88 -18.44
CA VAL A 158 -15.27 -4.94 -17.69
C VAL A 158 -14.37 -3.79 -18.13
N TYR A 159 -13.67 -3.20 -17.16
CA TYR A 159 -12.72 -2.10 -17.35
C TYR A 159 -11.45 -2.41 -16.56
N ILE A 160 -10.29 -2.36 -17.19
CA ILE A 160 -8.99 -2.67 -16.57
C ILE A 160 -7.99 -1.60 -16.97
N ALA A 161 -7.67 -0.70 -16.04
CA ALA A 161 -6.61 0.30 -16.20
C ALA A 161 -6.18 0.90 -14.86
N SER A 162 -4.88 1.16 -14.72
CA SER A 162 -4.26 1.91 -13.62
C SER A 162 -3.37 3.02 -14.19
N PRO A 163 -3.22 4.18 -13.51
CA PRO A 163 -2.15 5.14 -13.80
C PRO A 163 -0.73 4.59 -13.58
N ASP A 164 -0.58 3.50 -12.84
CA ASP A 164 0.76 2.96 -12.54
C ASP A 164 1.44 2.44 -13.82
N PRO A 165 2.73 2.77 -14.07
CA PRO A 165 3.49 2.13 -15.14
C PRO A 165 3.62 0.63 -14.86
N TRP A 166 3.60 -0.20 -15.91
CA TRP A 166 3.60 -1.65 -15.76
C TRP A 166 4.94 -2.19 -15.21
N LYS A 167 5.07 -2.29 -13.89
CA LYS A 167 6.35 -2.59 -13.22
C LYS A 167 6.50 -3.97 -12.59
N THR A 168 5.46 -4.80 -12.53
CA THR A 168 5.61 -6.21 -12.12
C THR A 168 4.77 -7.17 -12.95
N CYS A 169 5.22 -8.42 -12.99
CA CYS A 169 4.53 -9.55 -13.59
C CYS A 169 4.32 -10.57 -12.47
N VAL A 170 3.21 -10.48 -11.72
CA VAL A 170 2.99 -11.36 -10.57
C VAL A 170 2.79 -12.78 -11.08
N ARG A 171 3.62 -13.70 -10.58
CA ARG A 171 3.55 -15.13 -10.93
C ARG A 171 2.85 -15.88 -9.81
N SER A 172 1.95 -16.80 -10.18
CA SER A 172 1.17 -17.61 -9.25
C SER A 172 1.42 -19.09 -9.50
N ALA A 173 1.64 -19.85 -8.43
CA ALA A 173 1.60 -21.33 -8.51
C ALA A 173 0.16 -21.86 -8.61
N TRP A 174 -0.83 -21.07 -8.20
CA TRP A 174 -2.25 -21.35 -8.41
C TRP A 174 -2.71 -20.87 -9.79
N ASN A 175 -3.48 -21.69 -10.50
CA ASN A 175 -4.13 -21.32 -11.76
C ASN A 175 -5.61 -20.97 -11.51
N ALA A 176 -5.97 -19.71 -11.72
CA ALA A 176 -7.32 -19.18 -11.53
C ALA A 176 -8.33 -19.62 -12.61
N PHE A 177 -7.88 -20.26 -13.69
CA PHE A 177 -8.76 -20.79 -14.74
C PHE A 177 -9.45 -22.10 -14.32
N ASP A 178 -8.66 -23.08 -13.89
CA ASP A 178 -9.07 -24.47 -13.60
C ASP A 178 -9.13 -24.80 -12.10
N GLY A 179 -8.44 -24.02 -11.24
CA GLY A 179 -8.25 -24.34 -9.83
C GLY A 179 -7.12 -25.35 -9.56
N GLY A 180 -6.21 -25.52 -10.51
CA GLY A 180 -5.02 -26.36 -10.39
C GLY A 180 -3.86 -25.66 -9.67
N TYR A 181 -2.97 -26.46 -9.07
CA TYR A 181 -1.71 -26.00 -8.50
C TYR A 181 -0.53 -26.53 -9.32
N VAL A 182 0.28 -25.62 -9.87
CA VAL A 182 1.45 -25.93 -10.69
C VAL A 182 2.71 -25.89 -9.83
N MET A 183 3.28 -27.06 -9.61
CA MET A 183 4.44 -27.26 -8.73
C MET A 183 5.77 -26.78 -9.32
N ASP A 184 5.94 -26.90 -10.65
CA ASP A 184 7.26 -26.78 -11.28
C ASP A 184 7.60 -25.35 -11.76
N ARG A 185 6.63 -24.58 -12.24
CA ARG A 185 6.81 -23.17 -12.69
C ARG A 185 5.56 -22.34 -12.39
N ALA A 186 5.72 -21.26 -11.63
CA ALA A 186 4.64 -20.31 -11.39
C ALA A 186 4.21 -19.61 -12.69
N ILE A 187 2.93 -19.64 -13.01
CA ILE A 187 2.33 -19.06 -14.22
C ILE A 187 2.23 -17.53 -14.05
N PRO A 188 2.64 -16.71 -15.04
CA PRO A 188 2.36 -15.27 -15.03
C PRO A 188 0.84 -15.00 -14.99
N ARG A 189 0.37 -14.16 -14.07
CA ARG A 189 -1.08 -13.87 -13.95
C ARG A 189 -1.68 -13.26 -15.22
N TRP A 190 -0.91 -12.49 -16.01
CA TRP A 190 -1.37 -11.99 -17.31
C TRP A 190 -1.65 -13.12 -18.33
N CYS A 191 -1.02 -14.30 -18.23
CA CYS A 191 -1.41 -15.46 -19.05
C CYS A 191 -2.75 -16.06 -18.59
N GLN A 192 -3.05 -15.98 -17.28
CA GLN A 192 -4.33 -16.43 -16.72
C GLN A 192 -5.48 -15.46 -17.05
N PHE A 193 -5.18 -14.19 -17.33
CA PHE A 193 -6.16 -13.16 -17.68
C PHE A 193 -7.09 -13.59 -18.81
N TRP A 194 -6.53 -14.01 -19.95
CA TRP A 194 -7.34 -14.44 -21.11
C TRP A 194 -8.16 -15.70 -20.80
N GLY A 195 -7.60 -16.66 -20.05
CA GLY A 195 -8.36 -17.82 -19.58
C GLY A 195 -9.60 -17.42 -18.78
N VAL A 196 -9.46 -16.52 -17.80
CA VAL A 196 -10.57 -16.01 -16.98
C VAL A 196 -11.54 -15.16 -17.81
N LEU A 197 -11.05 -14.36 -18.75
CA LEU A 197 -11.87 -13.54 -19.65
C LEU A 197 -12.72 -14.41 -20.59
N ASN A 198 -12.16 -15.51 -21.12
CA ASN A 198 -12.86 -16.45 -22.00
C ASN A 198 -14.02 -17.18 -21.29
N GLN A 199 -13.95 -17.32 -19.95
CA GLN A 199 -15.08 -17.82 -19.15
C GLN A 199 -16.22 -16.79 -18.97
N CYS A 200 -15.94 -15.52 -19.27
CA CYS A 200 -16.90 -14.41 -19.22
C CYS A 200 -17.67 -14.26 -20.54
N SER A 201 -18.17 -15.37 -21.12
CA SER A 201 -18.83 -15.41 -22.44
C SER A 201 -20.07 -14.50 -22.60
N GLY A 202 -20.55 -13.91 -21.51
CA GLY A 202 -21.58 -12.87 -21.56
C GLY A 202 -21.08 -11.50 -22.03
N LEU A 203 -19.77 -11.22 -21.93
CA LEU A 203 -19.16 -9.89 -22.01
C LEU A 203 -19.54 -9.14 -23.31
N ARG A 204 -19.88 -7.85 -23.17
CA ARG A 204 -20.35 -6.96 -24.24
C ARG A 204 -19.49 -5.70 -24.40
N TYR A 205 -18.79 -5.30 -23.35
CA TYR A 205 -17.91 -4.15 -23.31
C TYR A 205 -16.63 -4.55 -22.56
N LEU A 206 -15.48 -4.31 -23.18
CA LEU A 206 -14.17 -4.51 -22.59
C LEU A 206 -13.32 -3.26 -22.80
N ALA A 207 -12.90 -2.62 -21.71
CA ALA A 207 -11.87 -1.59 -21.73
C ALA A 207 -10.59 -2.12 -21.09
N VAL A 208 -9.45 -1.97 -21.76
CA VAL A 208 -8.13 -2.45 -21.33
C VAL A 208 -7.05 -1.40 -21.59
N ARG A 209 -5.90 -1.55 -20.94
CA ARG A 209 -4.67 -0.82 -21.30
C ARG A 209 -4.12 -1.30 -22.65
N PRO A 210 -3.36 -0.48 -23.40
CA PRO A 210 -2.75 -0.91 -24.67
C PRO A 210 -1.71 -2.04 -24.51
N GLU A 211 -1.02 -2.16 -23.37
CA GLU A 211 0.01 -3.20 -23.18
C GLU A 211 -0.56 -4.62 -23.17
N VAL A 212 -1.86 -4.78 -22.86
CA VAL A 212 -2.61 -6.04 -23.00
C VAL A 212 -2.63 -6.49 -24.47
N VAL A 213 -2.83 -5.55 -25.40
CA VAL A 213 -2.84 -5.85 -26.84
C VAL A 213 -1.43 -6.08 -27.37
N ARG A 214 -0.42 -5.35 -26.88
CA ARG A 214 0.99 -5.56 -27.30
C ARG A 214 1.47 -6.98 -26.99
N ARG A 215 1.20 -7.47 -25.78
CA ARG A 215 1.69 -8.79 -25.34
C ARG A 215 0.99 -9.97 -26.00
N ASP A 216 -0.27 -9.81 -26.41
CA ASP A 216 -1.09 -10.95 -26.79
C ASP A 216 -2.08 -10.64 -27.92
N ALA A 217 -1.53 -10.10 -29.02
CA ALA A 217 -2.25 -9.89 -30.27
C ALA A 217 -2.98 -11.15 -30.77
N ALA A 218 -2.50 -12.36 -30.43
CA ALA A 218 -3.14 -13.62 -30.78
C ALA A 218 -4.48 -13.83 -30.04
N HIS A 219 -4.53 -13.60 -28.72
CA HIS A 219 -5.79 -13.66 -27.98
C HIS A 219 -6.73 -12.49 -28.34
N VAL A 220 -6.21 -11.29 -28.63
CA VAL A 220 -7.08 -10.17 -29.05
C VAL A 220 -7.69 -10.41 -30.44
N ALA A 221 -6.93 -10.97 -31.39
CA ALA A 221 -7.46 -11.39 -32.69
C ALA A 221 -8.56 -12.46 -32.55
N ASN A 222 -8.36 -13.43 -31.64
CA ASN A 222 -9.36 -14.47 -31.35
C ASN A 222 -10.50 -13.99 -30.41
N LEU A 223 -10.53 -12.73 -29.99
CA LEU A 223 -11.48 -12.24 -28.98
C LEU A 223 -12.95 -12.42 -29.38
N ARG A 224 -13.28 -12.29 -30.67
CA ARG A 224 -14.62 -12.59 -31.23
C ARG A 224 -15.03 -14.06 -31.10
N LYS A 225 -14.07 -14.99 -31.17
CA LYS A 225 -14.29 -16.46 -31.06
C LYS A 225 -14.63 -16.86 -29.62
N HIS A 226 -13.96 -16.27 -28.64
CA HIS A 226 -14.17 -16.57 -27.22
C HIS A 226 -15.26 -15.70 -26.57
N VAL A 227 -15.47 -14.49 -27.08
CA VAL A 227 -16.45 -13.51 -26.58
C VAL A 227 -17.37 -13.05 -27.72
N PRO A 228 -18.25 -13.93 -28.25
CA PRO A 228 -19.12 -13.65 -29.41
C PRO A 228 -20.23 -12.62 -29.13
N HIS A 229 -20.24 -12.01 -27.96
CA HIS A 229 -21.18 -10.96 -27.57
C HIS A 229 -20.51 -9.59 -27.39
N LEU A 230 -19.19 -9.49 -27.60
CA LEU A 230 -18.44 -8.24 -27.50
C LEU A 230 -18.90 -7.25 -28.57
N ARG A 231 -19.32 -6.05 -28.14
CA ARG A 231 -19.81 -4.95 -28.99
C ARG A 231 -18.87 -3.76 -29.03
N ALA A 232 -18.04 -3.61 -27.99
CA ALA A 232 -17.05 -2.55 -27.88
C ALA A 232 -15.78 -3.08 -27.21
N LEU A 233 -14.64 -2.85 -27.86
CA LEU A 233 -13.30 -2.90 -27.27
C LEU A 233 -12.79 -1.47 -27.19
N GLU A 234 -12.31 -1.05 -26.02
CA GLU A 234 -11.75 0.28 -25.79
C GLU A 234 -10.32 0.18 -25.25
N LEU A 235 -9.39 0.87 -25.90
CA LEU A 235 -8.08 1.14 -25.33
C LEU A 235 -8.18 2.38 -24.45
N THR A 236 -7.78 2.24 -23.20
CA THR A 236 -7.86 3.32 -22.21
C THR A 236 -6.47 3.76 -21.79
N LEU A 237 -6.22 5.06 -21.93
CA LEU A 237 -5.12 5.74 -21.25
C LEU A 237 -5.65 6.20 -19.89
N VAL A 238 -4.94 5.84 -18.82
CA VAL A 238 -5.06 6.53 -17.53
C VAL A 238 -3.66 7.04 -17.21
N ALA A 239 -3.52 8.36 -17.12
CA ALA A 239 -2.26 9.03 -16.79
C ALA A 239 -2.45 9.88 -15.53
N GLY A 240 -1.35 10.17 -14.85
CA GLY A 240 -1.34 10.98 -13.63
C GLY A 240 -0.17 11.97 -13.65
N TRP A 241 -0.46 13.25 -13.46
CA TRP A 241 0.53 14.33 -13.43
C TRP A 241 0.70 14.76 -11.98
N LYS A 242 1.85 14.44 -11.39
CA LYS A 242 2.19 14.82 -10.02
C LYS A 242 2.85 16.20 -9.99
N ASP A 243 2.41 17.05 -9.07
CA ASP A 243 3.07 18.28 -8.62
C ASP A 243 4.54 18.00 -8.25
N ALA A 244 5.46 18.79 -8.81
CA ALA A 244 6.89 18.52 -8.76
C ALA A 244 7.58 19.09 -7.51
N GLU A 245 7.09 20.19 -6.94
CA GLU A 245 7.75 20.85 -5.80
C GLU A 245 7.69 19.95 -4.55
N ASN A 246 6.56 19.29 -4.33
CA ASN A 246 6.38 18.30 -3.27
C ASN A 246 7.08 16.95 -3.55
N GLY A 247 7.71 16.77 -4.71
CA GLY A 247 8.58 15.62 -4.98
C GLY A 247 9.85 15.59 -4.11
N ARG A 248 10.24 16.72 -3.52
CA ARG A 248 11.50 16.86 -2.75
C ARG A 248 11.31 16.83 -1.22
N TRP A 249 10.08 16.95 -0.73
CA TRP A 249 9.77 17.11 0.70
C TRP A 249 9.37 15.80 1.40
N GLU A 250 10.15 14.72 1.22
CA GLU A 250 10.07 13.56 2.10
C GLU A 250 10.72 13.85 3.47
N ARG A 251 9.93 14.39 4.42
CA ARG A 251 9.86 13.93 5.82
C ARG A 251 8.73 14.61 6.60
N ASP A 252 8.28 13.88 7.63
CA ASP A 252 7.71 14.32 8.91
C ASP A 252 7.09 15.73 8.96
N TRP A 253 5.80 15.91 9.29
CA TRP A 253 5.15 15.40 10.51
C TRP A 253 3.70 14.91 10.29
N GLY A 254 3.32 13.78 10.89
CA GLY A 254 1.95 13.51 11.38
C GLY A 254 0.83 13.12 10.39
N ASN A 255 0.37 11.86 10.50
CA ASN A 255 -1.05 11.46 10.37
C ASN A 255 -1.80 11.60 9.02
N PHE A 256 -1.15 11.38 7.86
CA PHE A 256 -1.86 10.94 6.64
C PHE A 256 -1.17 9.77 5.89
N ARG A 257 -0.52 8.85 6.61
CA ARG A 257 -0.03 7.57 6.05
C ARG A 257 -1.22 6.68 5.67
N ALA A 258 -1.68 6.80 4.43
CA ALA A 258 -2.92 6.22 3.95
C ALA A 258 -2.83 5.93 2.44
N CYS A 259 -3.09 6.97 1.65
CA CYS A 259 -2.37 7.25 0.42
C CYS A 259 -0.87 7.43 0.73
N GLY A 260 0.00 7.29 -0.28
CA GLY A 260 1.29 7.99 -0.25
C GLY A 260 1.10 9.48 -0.63
N GLY A 261 2.20 10.23 -0.72
CA GLY A 261 2.26 11.55 -1.37
C GLY A 261 2.11 11.44 -2.90
N VAL A 262 1.01 10.83 -3.34
CA VAL A 262 0.80 10.31 -4.72
C VAL A 262 -0.62 10.63 -5.23
N GLN A 263 -1.49 11.24 -4.40
CA GLN A 263 -2.92 11.38 -4.73
C GLN A 263 -3.57 12.74 -4.38
N ARG A 264 -3.02 13.54 -3.45
CA ARG A 264 -3.45 14.94 -3.22
C ARG A 264 -2.71 15.96 -4.09
N GLU A 265 -1.60 15.50 -4.67
CA GLU A 265 -0.64 16.25 -5.49
C GLU A 265 -0.71 15.75 -6.95
N THR A 266 -1.76 15.02 -7.34
CA THR A 266 -1.83 14.34 -8.63
C THR A 266 -3.21 14.51 -9.24
N VAL A 267 -3.28 15.22 -10.37
CA VAL A 267 -4.43 15.13 -11.28
C VAL A 267 -4.27 13.85 -12.08
N PHE A 268 -5.35 13.08 -12.22
CA PHE A 268 -5.42 11.97 -13.17
C PHE A 268 -6.34 12.31 -14.33
N ALA A 269 -6.06 11.81 -15.52
CA ALA A 269 -6.97 11.90 -16.65
C ALA A 269 -7.11 10.53 -17.31
N ARG A 270 -8.35 10.22 -17.69
CA ARG A 270 -8.74 9.03 -18.43
C ARG A 270 -9.15 9.45 -19.83
N ALA A 271 -8.58 8.83 -20.86
CA ALA A 271 -9.06 8.95 -22.24
C ALA A 271 -9.30 7.57 -22.86
N GLU A 272 -10.34 7.45 -23.68
CA GLU A 272 -10.72 6.20 -24.35
C GLU A 272 -10.65 6.32 -25.87
N MET A 273 -10.07 5.32 -26.54
CA MET A 273 -10.18 5.12 -27.99
C MET A 273 -10.96 3.83 -28.23
N ARG A 274 -12.10 3.94 -28.93
CA ARG A 274 -12.83 2.76 -29.41
C ARG A 274 -12.07 2.10 -30.55
N VAL A 275 -11.86 0.80 -30.41
CA VAL A 275 -11.35 -0.07 -31.47
C VAL A 275 -12.55 -0.51 -32.30
N ASP A 276 -12.54 -0.24 -33.60
CA ASP A 276 -13.52 -0.86 -34.48
C ASP A 276 -13.23 -2.36 -34.58
N LEU A 277 -14.20 -3.16 -34.14
CA LEU A 277 -14.15 -4.60 -34.23
C LEU A 277 -14.80 -5.13 -35.51
N ALA A 278 -15.45 -4.29 -36.33
CA ALA A 278 -16.32 -4.75 -37.42
C ALA A 278 -15.60 -5.65 -38.43
N GLY A 279 -14.45 -5.21 -38.94
CA GLY A 279 -13.65 -5.90 -39.95
C GLY A 279 -12.88 -7.16 -39.47
N PRO A 280 -11.97 -7.68 -40.30
CA PRO A 280 -11.04 -8.74 -39.90
C PRO A 280 -10.04 -8.17 -38.88
N PHE A 281 -10.08 -8.69 -37.65
CA PHE A 281 -9.21 -8.25 -36.56
C PHE A 281 -8.10 -9.28 -36.36
N ASP A 282 -7.05 -9.21 -37.18
CA ASP A 282 -5.91 -10.13 -37.11
C ASP A 282 -4.77 -9.58 -36.21
N ALA A 283 -3.67 -10.35 -36.09
CA ALA A 283 -2.52 -9.94 -35.28
C ALA A 283 -1.75 -8.73 -35.85
N SER A 284 -1.93 -8.38 -37.13
CA SER A 284 -1.36 -7.18 -37.76
C SER A 284 -2.21 -5.95 -37.41
N ALA A 285 -3.53 -6.06 -37.54
CA ALA A 285 -4.49 -5.05 -37.08
C ALA A 285 -4.31 -4.75 -35.58
N CYS A 286 -4.08 -5.78 -34.74
CA CYS A 286 -3.74 -5.60 -33.32
C CYS A 286 -2.50 -4.73 -33.12
N LYS A 287 -1.42 -4.95 -33.89
CA LYS A 287 -0.18 -4.17 -33.82
C LYS A 287 -0.40 -2.72 -34.27
N GLU A 288 -1.12 -2.48 -35.36
CA GLU A 288 -1.35 -1.11 -35.85
C GLU A 288 -2.34 -0.32 -35.00
N VAL A 289 -3.34 -0.98 -34.40
CA VAL A 289 -4.21 -0.39 -33.38
C VAL A 289 -3.41 -0.04 -32.12
N TYR A 290 -2.49 -0.91 -31.67
CA TYR A 290 -1.57 -0.59 -30.58
C TYR A 290 -0.68 0.61 -30.93
N ARG A 291 -0.04 0.62 -32.11
CA ARG A 291 0.85 1.71 -32.57
C ARG A 291 0.09 3.04 -32.66
N THR A 292 -1.04 3.06 -33.37
CA THR A 292 -1.92 4.23 -33.47
C THR A 292 -2.35 4.75 -32.10
N PHE A 293 -2.60 3.86 -31.14
CA PHE A 293 -2.95 4.28 -29.78
C PHE A 293 -1.78 4.89 -29.02
N THR A 294 -0.59 4.28 -29.07
CA THR A 294 0.55 4.74 -28.28
C THR A 294 1.30 5.92 -28.91
N THR A 295 1.61 5.88 -30.21
CA THR A 295 2.39 6.94 -30.87
C THR A 295 1.56 8.19 -31.17
N ASN A 296 0.26 8.03 -31.43
CA ASN A 296 -0.59 9.14 -31.86
C ASN A 296 -1.57 9.53 -30.73
N PHE A 297 -2.49 8.65 -30.36
CA PHE A 297 -3.57 9.00 -29.41
C PHE A 297 -3.02 9.40 -28.03
N CYS A 298 -2.12 8.60 -27.43
CA CYS A 298 -1.57 8.90 -26.10
C CYS A 298 -0.73 10.18 -26.10
N VAL A 299 0.17 10.36 -27.07
CA VAL A 299 1.02 11.55 -27.20
C VAL A 299 0.19 12.82 -27.35
N TYR A 300 -0.83 12.81 -28.22
CA TYR A 300 -1.70 13.98 -28.39
C TYR A 300 -2.59 14.24 -27.17
N VAL A 301 -3.10 13.21 -26.50
CA VAL A 301 -3.89 13.38 -25.26
C VAL A 301 -3.02 13.92 -24.13
N GLU A 302 -1.82 13.37 -23.90
CA GLU A 302 -0.92 13.89 -22.85
C GLU A 302 -0.53 15.34 -23.14
N ARG A 303 -0.14 15.65 -24.37
CA ARG A 303 0.19 17.03 -24.78
C ARG A 303 -0.99 17.97 -24.53
N ILE A 304 -2.20 17.60 -24.94
CA ILE A 304 -3.42 18.40 -24.72
C ILE A 304 -3.69 18.60 -23.22
N VAL A 305 -3.52 17.57 -22.37
CA VAL A 305 -3.68 17.72 -20.93
C VAL A 305 -2.64 18.68 -20.34
N ARG A 306 -1.36 18.53 -20.70
CA ARG A 306 -0.27 19.38 -20.20
C ARG A 306 -0.45 20.83 -20.61
N GLU A 307 -0.56 21.10 -21.91
CA GLU A 307 -0.66 22.45 -22.47
C GLU A 307 -1.98 23.13 -22.10
N ARG A 308 -3.13 22.47 -22.35
CA ARG A 308 -4.45 23.13 -22.31
C ARG A 308 -5.15 23.04 -20.95
N PHE A 309 -4.87 22.01 -20.15
CA PHE A 309 -5.59 21.76 -18.89
C PHE A 309 -4.75 22.00 -17.63
N LEU A 310 -3.43 21.79 -17.70
CA LEU A 310 -2.50 22.02 -16.59
C LEU A 310 -1.64 23.29 -16.76
N GLY A 311 -1.73 23.96 -17.91
CA GLY A 311 -1.07 25.24 -18.18
C GLY A 311 0.45 25.15 -18.36
N LEU A 312 0.97 23.96 -18.71
CA LEU A 312 2.39 23.65 -18.73
C LEU A 312 2.97 23.80 -20.14
N ARG A 313 4.14 24.43 -20.23
CA ARG A 313 4.99 24.42 -21.43
C ARG A 313 5.91 23.19 -21.45
N ASP A 314 6.55 22.93 -22.59
CA ASP A 314 7.54 21.87 -22.69
C ASP A 314 8.69 22.09 -21.69
N GLY A 315 9.00 21.07 -20.90
CA GLY A 315 9.99 21.13 -19.82
C GLY A 315 9.52 21.79 -18.52
N GLU A 316 8.29 22.34 -18.43
CA GLU A 316 7.78 22.89 -17.18
C GLU A 316 7.27 21.81 -16.21
N ASP A 317 7.61 22.01 -14.94
CA ASP A 317 7.14 21.21 -13.81
C ASP A 317 5.66 21.50 -13.49
N VAL A 318 4.94 20.44 -13.13
CA VAL A 318 3.51 20.49 -12.77
C VAL A 318 3.35 21.27 -11.46
N ASP A 319 2.47 22.28 -11.46
CA ASP A 319 2.10 23.08 -10.28
C ASP A 319 0.58 23.15 -10.17
N LEU A 320 0.06 22.39 -9.21
CA LEU A 320 -1.37 22.23 -8.95
C LEU A 320 -1.83 23.14 -7.81
N HIS A 321 -0.92 23.53 -6.92
CA HIS A 321 -1.23 24.23 -5.68
C HIS A 321 -1.25 25.76 -5.79
N HIS A 322 -0.56 26.36 -6.76
CA HIS A 322 -0.68 27.79 -7.04
C HIS A 322 -1.73 28.11 -8.13
N GLY A 323 -2.18 27.08 -8.86
CA GLY A 323 -3.38 27.15 -9.70
C GLY A 323 -3.13 27.46 -11.18
N LYS A 324 -2.08 26.88 -11.79
CA LYS A 324 -1.88 26.90 -13.25
C LYS A 324 -2.93 26.07 -14.03
N VAL A 325 -3.73 25.29 -13.31
CA VAL A 325 -4.85 24.48 -13.83
C VAL A 325 -5.89 25.36 -14.52
N LEU A 326 -6.36 24.93 -15.71
CA LEU A 326 -7.32 25.63 -16.57
C LEU A 326 -8.55 26.15 -15.80
N GLU A 327 -8.93 27.41 -16.07
CA GLU A 327 -10.13 28.00 -15.49
C GLU A 327 -11.38 27.17 -15.86
N GLY A 328 -12.09 26.72 -14.82
CA GLY A 328 -13.27 25.87 -14.96
C GLY A 328 -13.02 24.36 -14.87
N LEU A 329 -11.77 23.87 -14.82
CA LEU A 329 -11.50 22.46 -14.49
C LEU A 329 -11.72 22.22 -12.99
N ASN A 330 -12.86 21.61 -12.64
CA ASN A 330 -13.26 21.36 -11.26
C ASN A 330 -14.30 20.23 -11.15
N ASP A 331 -14.75 19.93 -9.93
CA ASP A 331 -15.67 18.81 -9.66
C ASP A 331 -17.11 18.95 -10.23
N GLU A 332 -17.50 20.12 -10.76
CA GLU A 332 -18.72 20.29 -11.57
C GLU A 332 -18.51 20.00 -13.07
N ARG A 333 -17.26 19.99 -13.56
CA ARG A 333 -16.90 19.70 -14.96
C ARG A 333 -15.60 18.89 -15.04
N THR A 334 -15.74 17.56 -14.95
CA THR A 334 -14.63 16.61 -15.14
C THR A 334 -14.42 16.18 -16.59
N ASP A 335 -15.45 16.31 -17.43
CA ASP A 335 -15.52 15.66 -18.74
C ASP A 335 -15.41 16.70 -19.86
N TYR A 336 -14.53 16.43 -20.83
CA TYR A 336 -14.21 17.29 -21.96
C TYR A 336 -14.06 16.46 -23.23
N GLU A 337 -14.74 16.87 -24.29
CA GLU A 337 -14.42 16.45 -25.66
C GLU A 337 -13.34 17.38 -26.22
N VAL A 338 -12.32 16.82 -26.86
CA VAL A 338 -11.22 17.56 -27.49
C VAL A 338 -10.94 17.04 -28.89
N GLU A 339 -10.63 17.94 -29.81
CA GLU A 339 -10.10 17.58 -31.13
C GLU A 339 -8.61 17.26 -31.04
N LEU A 340 -8.23 16.08 -31.52
CA LEU A 340 -6.84 15.68 -31.71
C LEU A 340 -6.29 16.25 -33.03
N PRO A 341 -4.96 16.43 -33.18
CA PRO A 341 -4.32 16.81 -34.45
C PRO A 341 -4.60 15.87 -35.64
N THR A 342 -5.21 14.69 -35.40
CA THR A 342 -5.66 13.75 -36.44
C THR A 342 -7.07 14.05 -36.98
N GLY A 343 -7.72 15.13 -36.52
CA GLY A 343 -9.12 15.45 -36.86
C GLY A 343 -10.17 14.57 -36.16
N LYS A 344 -9.75 13.65 -35.28
CA LYS A 344 -10.64 12.81 -34.46
C LYS A 344 -10.93 13.50 -33.13
N THR A 345 -12.16 13.41 -32.63
CA THR A 345 -12.45 13.80 -31.23
C THR A 345 -12.03 12.70 -30.26
N ALA A 346 -11.68 13.10 -29.04
CA ALA A 346 -11.38 12.23 -27.92
C ALA A 346 -12.07 12.74 -26.65
N TRP A 347 -12.56 11.82 -25.82
CA TRP A 347 -13.19 12.15 -24.54
C TRP A 347 -12.18 12.00 -23.40
N ILE A 348 -11.85 13.12 -22.76
CA ILE A 348 -10.97 13.20 -21.58
C ILE A 348 -11.85 13.39 -20.35
N ARG A 349 -11.80 12.44 -19.41
CA ARG A 349 -12.37 12.53 -18.07
C ARG A 349 -11.26 12.73 -17.04
N PHE A 350 -11.24 13.89 -16.41
CA PHE A 350 -10.38 14.15 -15.27
C PHE A 350 -10.91 13.47 -14.00
N MET A 351 -9.98 13.05 -13.15
CA MET A 351 -10.22 12.46 -11.84
C MET A 351 -9.18 13.07 -10.90
N ALA A 352 -9.56 13.35 -9.65
CA ALA A 352 -8.78 14.20 -8.75
C ALA A 352 -8.61 15.63 -9.31
N VAL A 353 -9.65 16.44 -9.16
CA VAL A 353 -9.72 17.83 -9.64
C VAL A 353 -9.90 18.81 -8.48
N PRO A 354 -9.59 20.11 -8.66
CA PRO A 354 -9.94 21.14 -7.68
C PRO A 354 -11.45 21.19 -7.42
N GLN A 355 -11.86 21.55 -6.21
CA GLN A 355 -13.29 21.73 -5.91
C GLN A 355 -13.82 23.09 -6.37
N SER A 356 -14.98 23.08 -7.01
CA SER A 356 -15.76 24.26 -7.36
C SER A 356 -16.06 25.16 -6.15
N LYS A 357 -16.34 26.44 -6.40
CA LYS A 357 -16.81 27.37 -5.36
C LYS A 357 -18.09 26.86 -4.70
N ARG A 358 -18.98 26.23 -5.49
CA ARG A 358 -20.26 25.68 -5.03
C ARG A 358 -20.07 24.47 -4.12
N THR A 359 -19.27 23.49 -4.51
CA THR A 359 -18.95 22.31 -3.66
C THR A 359 -18.31 22.75 -2.35
N ARG A 360 -17.33 23.65 -2.38
CA ARG A 360 -16.69 24.14 -1.15
C ARG A 360 -17.69 24.80 -0.19
N LEU A 361 -18.60 25.63 -0.70
CA LEU A 361 -19.67 26.22 0.11
C LEU A 361 -20.67 25.16 0.63
N ALA A 362 -21.03 24.16 -0.17
CA ALA A 362 -21.90 23.06 0.25
C ALA A 362 -21.27 22.21 1.36
N LEU A 363 -19.99 21.85 1.24
CA LEU A 363 -19.25 21.10 2.25
C LEU A 363 -19.06 21.90 3.55
N VAL A 364 -18.85 23.22 3.48
CA VAL A 364 -18.84 24.09 4.66
C VAL A 364 -20.19 24.08 5.37
N LYS A 365 -21.32 24.16 4.63
CA LYS A 365 -22.67 24.06 5.23
C LYS A 365 -22.90 22.70 5.89
N VAL A 366 -22.58 21.59 5.22
CA VAL A 366 -22.73 20.23 5.78
C VAL A 366 -21.85 20.04 7.02
N ARG A 367 -20.61 20.54 7.02
CA ARG A 367 -19.72 20.49 8.18
C ARG A 367 -20.28 21.31 9.35
N ALA A 368 -20.77 22.53 9.10
CA ALA A 368 -21.35 23.39 10.13
C ALA A 368 -22.58 22.78 10.81
N VAL A 369 -23.47 22.13 10.05
CA VAL A 369 -24.63 21.40 10.61
C VAL A 369 -24.16 20.23 11.49
N ARG A 370 -23.25 19.39 11.01
CA ARG A 370 -22.70 18.26 11.78
C ARG A 370 -21.95 18.71 13.03
N ASP A 371 -21.19 19.80 12.97
CA ASP A 371 -20.46 20.34 14.11
C ASP A 371 -21.42 20.96 15.17
N TYR A 372 -22.54 21.54 14.73
CA TYR A 372 -23.63 21.96 15.62
C TYR A 372 -24.32 20.75 16.29
N GLU A 373 -24.63 19.70 15.54
CA GLU A 373 -25.22 18.45 16.08
C GLU A 373 -24.30 17.77 17.10
N LEU A 374 -22.99 17.68 16.81
CA LEU A 374 -22.00 17.13 17.73
C LEU A 374 -21.97 17.91 19.05
N ARG A 375 -21.83 19.24 18.98
CA ARG A 375 -21.86 20.10 20.18
C ARG A 375 -23.18 19.99 20.95
N LYS A 376 -24.32 19.95 20.26
CA LYS A 376 -25.65 19.73 20.88
C LYS A 376 -25.76 18.37 21.58
N SER A 377 -25.03 17.36 21.10
CA SER A 377 -24.93 16.03 21.74
C SER A 377 -23.85 15.93 22.84
N GLY A 378 -23.20 17.05 23.21
CA GLY A 378 -22.10 17.06 24.19
C GLY A 378 -20.79 16.43 23.69
N ARG A 379 -20.65 16.21 22.37
CA ARG A 379 -19.48 15.59 21.74
C ARG A 379 -18.60 16.67 21.09
N PRO A 380 -17.26 16.57 21.19
CA PRO A 380 -16.38 17.50 20.50
C PRO A 380 -16.54 17.38 18.98
N THR A 381 -16.42 18.50 18.28
CA THR A 381 -16.26 18.50 16.81
C THR A 381 -14.97 17.79 16.41
N GLU A 382 -14.83 17.41 15.13
CA GLU A 382 -13.55 16.84 14.67
C GLU A 382 -12.36 17.80 14.86
N ALA A 383 -12.60 19.12 14.81
CA ALA A 383 -11.56 20.12 15.04
C ALA A 383 -11.16 20.18 16.53
N GLU A 384 -12.14 20.19 17.44
CA GLU A 384 -11.90 20.14 18.89
C GLU A 384 -11.20 18.84 19.30
N GLY A 385 -11.67 17.69 18.80
CA GLY A 385 -11.04 16.39 19.08
C GLY A 385 -9.58 16.31 18.60
N ARG A 386 -9.29 16.84 17.41
CA ARG A 386 -7.90 16.95 16.91
C ARG A 386 -7.06 17.91 17.76
N ALA A 387 -7.62 19.04 18.20
CA ALA A 387 -6.91 19.97 19.08
C ALA A 387 -6.58 19.36 20.46
N VAL A 388 -7.49 18.56 21.02
CA VAL A 388 -7.26 17.81 22.26
C VAL A 388 -6.16 16.77 22.08
N GLU A 389 -6.19 15.95 21.01
CA GLU A 389 -5.18 14.91 20.80
C GLU A 389 -3.80 15.49 20.45
N VAL A 390 -3.72 16.57 19.65
CA VAL A 390 -2.45 17.30 19.44
C VAL A 390 -1.94 17.92 20.75
N GLY A 391 -2.84 18.42 21.60
CA GLY A 391 -2.50 18.90 22.95
C GLY A 391 -1.96 17.79 23.86
N ARG A 392 -2.52 16.58 23.77
CA ARG A 392 -2.08 15.38 24.48
C ARG A 392 -0.71 14.90 23.96
N GLN A 393 -0.55 14.81 22.65
CA GLN A 393 0.70 14.37 22.02
C GLN A 393 1.85 15.32 22.35
N ARG A 394 1.65 16.64 22.28
CA ARG A 394 2.62 17.65 22.74
C ARG A 394 2.98 17.53 24.23
N ARG A 395 2.07 17.07 25.10
CA ARG A 395 2.37 16.80 26.52
C ARG A 395 3.22 15.55 26.69
N ILE A 396 2.99 14.51 25.88
CA ILE A 396 3.82 13.29 25.85
C ILE A 396 5.23 13.64 25.34
N GLU A 397 5.35 14.26 24.16
CA GLU A 397 6.62 14.72 23.58
C GLU A 397 7.39 15.68 24.49
N LYS A 398 6.69 16.52 25.28
CA LYS A 398 7.34 17.38 26.28
C LYS A 398 7.88 16.52 27.43
N ARG A 399 7.06 15.64 27.99
CA ARG A 399 7.47 14.73 29.07
C ARG A 399 8.67 13.89 28.66
N GLU A 400 8.66 13.29 27.48
CA GLU A 400 9.78 12.50 26.96
C GLU A 400 11.07 13.33 26.85
N ARG A 401 10.98 14.60 26.45
CA ARG A 401 12.12 15.54 26.43
C ARG A 401 12.54 16.06 27.80
N ASP A 402 11.67 16.01 28.81
CA ASP A 402 12.00 16.36 30.18
C ASP A 402 12.66 15.14 30.87
N ASP A 403 12.05 13.96 30.76
CA ASP A 403 12.57 12.65 31.20
C ASP A 403 13.96 12.37 30.57
N GLU A 404 14.18 12.66 29.28
CA GLU A 404 15.47 12.50 28.61
C GLU A 404 16.55 13.49 29.11
N ARG A 405 16.16 14.72 29.44
CA ARG A 405 17.07 15.70 30.03
C ARG A 405 17.46 15.32 31.45
N ASP A 406 16.56 14.71 32.21
CA ASP A 406 16.88 14.20 33.54
C ASP A 406 17.69 12.90 33.50
N ARG A 407 17.47 12.00 32.51
CA ARG A 407 18.42 10.91 32.21
C ARG A 407 19.82 11.44 31.93
N SER A 408 19.95 12.42 31.02
CA SER A 408 21.23 13.06 30.68
C SER A 408 21.92 13.69 31.90
N ARG A 409 21.16 14.31 32.81
CA ARG A 409 21.66 14.86 34.08
C ARG A 409 22.13 13.77 35.04
N CYS A 410 21.39 12.68 35.19
CA CYS A 410 21.78 11.54 36.02
C CYS A 410 23.07 10.88 35.50
N GLU A 411 23.19 10.67 34.19
CA GLU A 411 24.41 10.11 33.59
C GLU A 411 25.60 11.05 33.77
N ALA A 412 25.45 12.36 33.50
CA ALA A 412 26.50 13.34 33.75
C ALA A 412 26.91 13.42 35.24
N ALA A 413 25.96 13.24 36.17
CA ALA A 413 26.24 13.16 37.60
C ALA A 413 26.99 11.87 37.99
N LEU A 414 26.65 10.73 37.38
CA LEU A 414 27.36 9.45 37.56
C LEU A 414 28.79 9.51 37.01
N VAL A 415 29.00 10.10 35.84
CA VAL A 415 30.35 10.34 35.28
C VAL A 415 31.16 11.26 36.19
N LYS A 416 30.57 12.37 36.66
CA LYS A 416 31.20 13.26 37.67
C LYS A 416 31.39 12.61 39.03
N LYS A 417 30.74 11.48 39.33
CA LYS A 417 31.03 10.67 40.53
C LYS A 417 32.22 9.75 40.27
N ARG A 418 32.18 8.95 39.19
CA ARG A 418 33.28 8.04 38.79
C ARG A 418 34.62 8.77 38.73
N LEU A 419 34.68 9.93 38.07
CA LEU A 419 35.90 10.74 37.98
C LEU A 419 36.46 11.16 39.36
N ARG A 420 35.59 11.47 40.33
CA ARG A 420 36.02 11.82 41.70
C ARG A 420 36.47 10.60 42.50
N ASP A 421 35.81 9.45 42.31
CA ASP A 421 36.20 8.20 42.94
C ASP A 421 37.52 7.67 42.33
N GLU A 422 37.76 7.86 41.03
CA GLU A 422 39.03 7.59 40.33
C GLU A 422 40.18 8.50 40.79
N ILE A 423 39.94 9.81 40.93
CA ILE A 423 40.94 10.75 41.48
C ILE A 423 41.33 10.33 42.91
N ARG A 424 40.35 10.04 43.78
CA ARG A 424 40.63 9.55 45.15
C ARG A 424 41.42 8.23 45.13
N ALA A 425 41.06 7.28 44.27
CA ALA A 425 41.80 6.03 44.12
C ALA A 425 43.24 6.26 43.60
N GLY A 426 43.46 7.28 42.77
CA GLY A 426 44.78 7.73 42.34
C GLY A 426 45.61 8.33 43.48
N GLU A 427 45.00 9.18 44.32
CA GLU A 427 45.64 9.74 45.53
C GLU A 427 45.96 8.65 46.56
N GLU A 428 45.08 7.67 46.75
CA GLU A 428 45.35 6.51 47.62
C GLU A 428 46.47 5.62 47.08
N ARG A 429 46.57 5.43 45.76
CA ARG A 429 47.69 4.71 45.14
C ARG A 429 49.00 5.44 45.40
N LYS A 430 49.07 6.75 45.12
CA LYS A 430 50.22 7.59 45.46
C LYS A 430 50.62 7.42 46.92
N LYS A 431 49.71 7.67 47.88
CA LYS A 431 49.98 7.49 49.32
C LYS A 431 50.49 6.09 49.70
N LYS A 432 50.01 5.03 49.02
CA LYS A 432 50.48 3.65 49.23
C LYS A 432 51.87 3.42 48.65
N ASP A 433 52.20 4.02 47.51
CA ASP A 433 53.50 3.92 46.87
C ASP A 433 54.55 4.84 47.54
N ASP A 434 54.18 6.07 47.93
CA ASP A 434 54.96 6.96 48.82
C ASP A 434 55.33 6.24 50.13
N ALA A 435 54.36 5.55 50.75
CA ALA A 435 54.59 4.75 51.96
C ALA A 435 55.50 3.52 51.70
N ARG A 436 55.40 2.89 50.53
CA ARG A 436 56.32 1.81 50.12
C ARG A 436 57.74 2.33 49.90
N GLU A 437 57.92 3.53 49.37
CA GLU A 437 59.24 4.15 49.23
C GLU A 437 59.81 4.56 50.59
N ALA A 438 59.00 5.09 51.50
CA ALA A 438 59.41 5.32 52.90
C ALA A 438 59.85 4.01 53.59
N VAL A 439 59.10 2.91 53.42
CA VAL A 439 59.47 1.59 53.95
C VAL A 439 60.75 1.05 53.29
N LYS A 440 60.92 1.17 51.97
CA LYS A 440 62.18 0.81 51.28
C LYS A 440 63.36 1.58 51.86
N LYS A 441 63.21 2.89 52.04
CA LYS A 441 64.25 3.76 52.59
C LYS A 441 64.63 3.36 54.02
N ALA A 442 63.65 3.10 54.89
CA ALA A 442 63.91 2.57 56.23
C ALA A 442 64.59 1.17 56.21
N VAL A 443 64.27 0.32 55.23
CA VAL A 443 64.94 -0.97 55.01
C VAL A 443 66.38 -0.79 54.49
N GLU A 444 66.69 0.27 53.75
CA GLU A 444 68.05 0.60 53.35
C GLU A 444 68.85 1.25 54.48
N GLU A 445 68.27 2.19 55.22
CA GLU A 445 68.86 2.77 56.44
C GLU A 445 69.17 1.69 57.49
N THR A 446 68.29 0.71 57.69
CA THR A 446 68.57 -0.44 58.58
C THR A 446 69.57 -1.45 57.99
N LYS A 447 69.73 -1.53 56.66
CA LYS A 447 70.86 -2.26 56.03
C LYS A 447 72.18 -1.53 56.20
N GLU A 448 72.22 -0.21 56.11
CA GLU A 448 73.41 0.62 56.37
C GLU A 448 73.84 0.51 57.85
N ILE A 449 72.88 0.53 58.79
CA ILE A 449 73.13 0.23 60.21
C ILE A 449 73.67 -1.20 60.38
N ARG A 450 73.13 -2.20 59.69
CA ARG A 450 73.65 -3.59 59.74
C ARG A 450 75.03 -3.74 59.10
N LYS A 451 75.36 -2.99 58.04
CA LYS A 451 76.72 -2.97 57.45
C LYS A 451 77.72 -2.33 58.41
N SER A 452 77.38 -1.20 59.00
CA SER A 452 78.26 -0.49 59.96
C SER A 452 78.42 -1.26 61.28
N ALA A 453 77.40 -1.98 61.74
CA ALA A 453 77.52 -2.94 62.84
C ALA A 453 78.43 -4.13 62.50
N ARG A 454 78.25 -4.75 61.32
CA ARG A 454 79.16 -5.83 60.85
C ARG A 454 80.60 -5.38 60.70
N LYS A 455 80.84 -4.12 60.32
CA LYS A 455 82.18 -3.53 60.27
C LYS A 455 82.87 -3.44 61.64
N ARG A 456 82.10 -3.20 62.73
CA ARG A 456 82.66 -3.21 64.10
C ARG A 456 83.00 -4.62 64.57
N ILE A 457 82.13 -5.60 64.27
CA ILE A 457 82.37 -7.00 64.63
C ILE A 457 83.62 -7.54 63.89
N GLN A 458 83.81 -7.18 62.61
CA GLN A 458 85.05 -7.49 61.86
C GLN A 458 86.31 -6.73 62.33
N GLU A 459 86.19 -5.80 63.28
CA GLU A 459 87.34 -5.15 63.94
C GLU A 459 87.62 -5.76 65.33
N GLU A 460 86.74 -6.63 65.84
CA GLU A 460 86.91 -7.39 67.10
C GLU A 460 87.25 -8.88 66.86
N GLU A 461 86.69 -9.53 65.82
CA GLU A 461 86.96 -10.93 65.43
C GLU A 461 88.29 -11.14 64.64
N VAL A 462 89.37 -10.42 65.01
CA VAL A 462 90.70 -10.55 64.38
C VAL A 462 91.80 -10.87 65.40
N PHE A 463 91.44 -11.17 66.66
CA PHE A 463 92.42 -11.49 67.72
C PHE A 463 92.26 -12.87 68.39
N GLU A 464 91.14 -13.57 68.21
CA GLU A 464 91.02 -14.98 68.60
C GLU A 464 91.18 -15.87 67.36
N VAL A 465 92.40 -16.39 67.26
CA VAL A 465 93.04 -17.06 66.12
C VAL A 465 92.82 -18.57 66.19
N GLU A 466 92.77 -19.22 65.02
CA GLU A 466 93.01 -20.67 64.76
C GLU A 466 92.69 -21.68 65.89
N GLU A 467 91.47 -22.26 65.90
CA GLU A 467 91.28 -23.64 66.39
C GLU A 467 89.97 -24.28 65.83
N TYR A 468 90.01 -25.59 65.52
CA TYR A 468 88.90 -26.46 65.04
C TYR A 468 88.16 -26.00 63.75
N ALA A 469 88.41 -26.50 62.53
CA ALA A 469 88.87 -27.79 62.00
C ALA A 469 87.78 -28.91 61.89
N GLU A 470 87.41 -29.20 60.63
CA GLU A 470 86.87 -30.46 60.05
C GLU A 470 85.43 -30.95 60.41
N VAL A 471 84.91 -31.87 59.56
CA VAL A 471 83.68 -32.73 59.73
C VAL A 471 82.33 -31.96 59.62
N GLU A 472 81.21 -32.39 58.99
CA GLU A 472 80.72 -33.48 58.09
C GLU A 472 79.71 -32.78 57.11
N ALA A 473 79.47 -33.10 55.83
CA ALA A 473 79.08 -34.32 55.12
C ALA A 473 77.57 -34.73 55.19
N GLU A 474 76.85 -34.45 54.08
CA GLU A 474 75.69 -35.17 53.51
C GLU A 474 74.33 -35.27 54.26
N VAL A 475 73.39 -35.93 53.55
CA VAL A 475 72.02 -36.38 53.87
C VAL A 475 70.86 -35.41 53.57
N GLU A 476 69.84 -35.99 52.93
CA GLU A 476 68.69 -35.38 52.25
C GLU A 476 67.42 -35.35 53.12
N ALA A 477 66.31 -34.91 52.50
CA ALA A 477 64.97 -35.53 52.55
C ALA A 477 63.78 -34.77 53.19
N GLU A 478 62.68 -34.78 52.41
CA GLU A 478 61.25 -34.77 52.76
C GLU A 478 60.60 -33.61 53.56
N VAL A 479 59.48 -33.09 53.02
CA VAL A 479 58.09 -33.32 53.50
C VAL A 479 57.08 -32.51 52.64
N GLU A 480 56.21 -33.21 51.91
CA GLU A 480 54.88 -32.76 51.39
C GLU A 480 53.76 -33.16 52.42
N PRO A 481 52.42 -32.91 52.30
CA PRO A 481 51.56 -32.58 51.14
C PRO A 481 50.32 -31.63 51.42
N VAL A 482 49.21 -31.81 50.67
CA VAL A 482 47.81 -31.25 50.81
C VAL A 482 47.64 -29.80 50.28
N GLU A 483 46.76 -29.37 49.35
CA GLU A 483 45.41 -29.71 48.79
C GLU A 483 44.20 -28.94 49.41
N GLU A 484 43.09 -28.61 48.70
CA GLU A 484 42.77 -28.74 47.26
C GLU A 484 42.97 -27.40 46.49
N ALA A 485 42.01 -26.55 46.02
CA ALA A 485 40.54 -26.56 46.01
C ALA A 485 39.91 -25.96 44.72
N GLN A 486 38.77 -26.51 44.26
CA GLN A 486 38.11 -26.16 42.97
C GLN A 486 37.29 -24.85 42.98
N SER A 487 37.22 -24.14 41.83
CA SER A 487 35.96 -23.95 41.07
C SER A 487 36.03 -22.99 39.84
N SER A 488 35.11 -23.26 38.91
CA SER A 488 34.66 -22.50 37.74
C SER A 488 34.35 -21.00 37.97
N ASP A 489 34.29 -20.11 36.97
CA ASP A 489 33.69 -20.35 35.64
C ASP A 489 34.17 -19.38 34.52
N ARG A 490 33.87 -19.72 33.24
CA ARG A 490 34.13 -18.87 32.06
C ARG A 490 32.84 -18.68 31.21
N PRO A 491 32.36 -17.44 30.98
CA PRO A 491 31.24 -17.21 30.05
C PRO A 491 31.64 -17.49 28.60
N LYS A 492 30.80 -18.24 27.88
CA LYS A 492 30.99 -18.62 26.46
C LYS A 492 30.20 -17.70 25.51
N THR A 493 30.70 -17.55 24.28
CA THR A 493 30.03 -16.80 23.22
C THR A 493 28.85 -17.58 22.59
N PRO A 494 27.77 -16.91 22.17
CA PRO A 494 26.61 -17.57 21.55
C PRO A 494 26.86 -17.92 20.07
N LYS A 495 26.64 -19.19 19.70
CA LYS A 495 26.65 -19.64 18.30
C LYS A 495 25.22 -19.71 17.73
N LYS A 496 25.07 -19.31 16.46
CA LYS A 496 23.78 -19.37 15.73
C LYS A 496 23.42 -20.83 15.36
N PRO A 497 22.14 -21.25 15.43
CA PRO A 497 21.71 -22.57 14.97
C PRO A 497 21.65 -22.64 13.43
N LYS A 498 22.09 -23.77 12.85
CA LYS A 498 21.82 -24.14 11.46
C LYS A 498 20.69 -25.18 11.44
N ILE A 499 19.56 -24.86 10.81
CA ILE A 499 18.44 -25.80 10.63
C ILE A 499 18.65 -26.59 9.33
N SER A 500 18.78 -27.91 9.42
CA SER A 500 18.79 -28.82 8.27
C SER A 500 17.43 -29.52 8.12
N ARG A 501 16.84 -29.48 6.92
CA ARG A 501 15.60 -30.20 6.60
C ARG A 501 15.89 -31.29 5.56
N LYS A 502 15.84 -32.55 5.98
CA LYS A 502 15.75 -33.69 5.04
C LYS A 502 14.40 -33.64 4.32
N ARG A 503 14.40 -33.70 2.98
CA ARG A 503 13.20 -34.03 2.18
C ARG A 503 13.20 -35.52 1.86
N ARG A 504 12.06 -36.19 2.00
CA ARG A 504 11.82 -37.51 1.40
C ARG A 504 11.41 -37.31 -0.07
N GLY A 505 11.85 -38.20 -0.95
CA GLY A 505 11.31 -38.30 -2.31
C GLY A 505 10.10 -39.25 -2.34
N LEU A 506 9.18 -39.01 -3.27
CA LEU A 506 8.11 -39.92 -3.69
C LEU A 506 8.02 -39.89 -5.23
N PRO A 507 7.51 -40.96 -5.88
CA PRO A 507 7.77 -41.20 -7.30
C PRO A 507 6.93 -40.33 -8.26
N ARG A 508 7.49 -40.09 -9.46
CA ARG A 508 6.79 -39.44 -10.58
C ARG A 508 5.82 -40.45 -11.24
N GLY A 509 4.51 -40.16 -11.18
CA GLY A 509 3.48 -40.86 -11.95
C GLY A 509 3.09 -40.09 -13.22
N LYS A 510 2.85 -40.80 -14.33
CA LYS A 510 2.53 -40.22 -15.65
C LYS A 510 1.30 -39.30 -15.60
N ARG A 511 1.48 -38.00 -15.91
CA ARG A 511 0.39 -37.03 -16.16
C ARG A 511 0.82 -35.76 -16.93
N ASN A 512 1.96 -35.82 -17.64
CA ASN A 512 2.54 -34.64 -18.32
C ASN A 512 2.19 -34.51 -19.81
N GLU A 513 1.70 -35.57 -20.46
CA GLU A 513 1.54 -35.62 -21.91
C GLU A 513 0.44 -34.65 -22.40
N GLU A 514 -0.77 -34.69 -21.82
CA GLU A 514 -1.87 -33.77 -22.16
C GLU A 514 -1.49 -32.27 -21.93
N LEU A 515 -0.67 -31.99 -20.91
CA LEU A 515 -0.23 -30.61 -20.61
C LEU A 515 0.87 -30.15 -21.56
N GLN A 516 1.78 -31.06 -21.98
CA GLN A 516 2.80 -30.74 -22.97
C GLN A 516 2.21 -30.59 -24.38
N GLU A 517 1.19 -31.35 -24.75
CA GLU A 517 0.53 -31.22 -26.05
C GLU A 517 -0.17 -29.86 -26.20
N PHE A 518 -0.84 -29.36 -25.15
CA PHE A 518 -1.41 -28.01 -25.14
C PHE A 518 -0.34 -26.91 -25.14
N LEU A 519 0.77 -27.10 -24.40
CA LEU A 519 1.90 -26.16 -24.40
C LEU A 519 2.69 -26.16 -25.71
N ALA A 520 2.70 -27.27 -26.47
CA ALA A 520 3.33 -27.37 -27.78
C ALA A 520 2.52 -26.67 -28.88
N GLN A 521 1.17 -26.69 -28.79
CA GLN A 521 0.32 -25.86 -29.66
C GLN A 521 0.46 -24.36 -29.37
N ALA A 522 0.85 -24.00 -28.14
CA ALA A 522 1.31 -22.65 -27.79
C ALA A 522 2.81 -22.48 -28.09
N SER A 523 3.25 -22.77 -29.33
CA SER A 523 4.63 -22.58 -29.77
C SER A 523 4.99 -21.09 -29.79
N TRP A 524 5.61 -20.60 -28.72
CA TRP A 524 6.10 -19.23 -28.60
C TRP A 524 7.15 -18.96 -29.67
N GLY A 525 6.90 -17.98 -30.53
CA GLY A 525 7.93 -17.43 -31.41
C GLY A 525 8.84 -16.54 -30.59
N ASP A 526 9.97 -17.09 -30.12
CA ASP A 526 11.01 -16.38 -29.35
C ASP A 526 11.82 -15.35 -30.19
N GLU A 527 11.19 -14.77 -31.23
CA GLU A 527 11.71 -13.66 -32.05
C GLU A 527 11.02 -12.34 -31.68
N TRP A 528 11.11 -11.97 -30.40
CA TRP A 528 10.90 -10.59 -29.94
C TRP A 528 12.06 -10.20 -29.04
N HIS A 529 13.16 -9.78 -29.67
CA HIS A 529 14.31 -9.22 -28.98
C HIS A 529 13.87 -8.02 -28.12
N HIS A 530 14.37 -7.99 -26.88
CA HIS A 530 14.25 -6.84 -25.98
C HIS A 530 15.28 -5.78 -26.39
N ASP A 531 14.97 -5.02 -27.44
CA ASP A 531 15.73 -3.82 -27.81
C ASP A 531 15.40 -2.69 -26.82
N GLU A 532 16.08 -2.71 -25.67
CA GLU A 532 15.90 -1.74 -24.58
C GLU A 532 16.75 -0.46 -24.78
N GLU A 533 16.53 0.24 -25.90
CA GLU A 533 17.06 1.60 -26.15
C GLU A 533 15.98 2.54 -26.74
N TRP A 534 15.01 2.98 -25.92
CA TRP A 534 14.22 4.23 -26.08
C TRP A 534 13.65 4.70 -24.73
#